data_AF-A0A8C0I4E3-F1
#
_entry.id   AF-A0A8C0I4E3-F1
#
_cell.length_a   1.000
_cell.length_b   1.000
_cell.length_c   1.000
_cell.angle_alpha   90.00
_cell.angle_beta   90.00
_cell.angle_gamma   90.00
#
_symmetry.space_group_name_H-M   'P 1'
#
loop_
_entity.id
_entity.type
_entity.pdbx_description
1 polymer ?
#
loop_
_entity_poly.entity_id
_entity_poly.type
_entity_poly.pdbx_seq_one_letter_code
_entity_poly.pdbx_strand_id
1 'polypeptide(L)'
;MGHPPLEFSDCYLDSPDFRERLKCYEQELERTNKFIKDVIKDGNALISAMRNYSSAVQKFSQTLQSFQFDFIGDTLTDDEINIGSSKEQIPRKSLKLAFIYVQLLRQQEIWHLSWELDLITRFSCPL
;
A
#
# COMPACT_ATOMS: atom_id res chain seq x y z
N MET A 1 0.07 -13.07 28.98
CA MET A 1 -1.00 -12.04 29.02
C MET A 1 -2.30 -12.79 29.18
N GLY A 2 -2.81 -12.89 30.41
CA GLY A 2 -4.00 -13.68 30.69
C GLY A 2 -4.42 -13.36 32.11
N HIS A 3 -5.04 -12.19 32.28
CA HIS A 3 -5.75 -11.91 33.52
C HIS A 3 -7.04 -12.75 33.50
N PRO A 4 -7.45 -13.33 34.65
CA PRO A 4 -8.73 -14.01 34.74
C PRO A 4 -9.85 -13.02 34.38
N PRO A 5 -10.93 -13.50 33.74
CA PRO A 5 -12.03 -12.65 33.31
C PRO A 5 -12.57 -11.83 34.49
N LEU A 6 -12.97 -10.58 34.21
CA LEU A 6 -13.67 -9.75 35.18
C LEU A 6 -15.08 -10.31 35.38
N GLU A 7 -15.38 -10.75 36.59
CA GLU A 7 -16.70 -11.26 36.96
C GLU A 7 -17.58 -10.15 37.51
N PHE A 8 -18.86 -10.13 37.11
CA PHE A 8 -19.82 -9.12 37.60
C PHE A 8 -20.03 -9.22 39.12
N SER A 9 -19.92 -10.41 39.70
CA SER A 9 -20.03 -10.65 41.14
C SER A 9 -18.93 -9.94 41.94
N ASP A 10 -17.72 -9.83 41.38
CA ASP A 10 -16.57 -9.18 42.03
C ASP A 10 -16.71 -7.65 42.04
N CYS A 11 -17.46 -7.10 41.08
CA CYS A 11 -17.75 -5.67 41.00
C CYS A 11 -18.55 -5.16 42.21
N TYR A 12 -19.46 -5.99 42.74
CA TYR A 12 -20.23 -5.61 43.94
C TYR A 12 -19.37 -5.51 45.20
N LEU A 13 -18.32 -6.35 45.32
CA LEU A 13 -17.41 -6.34 46.44
C LEU A 13 -16.39 -5.20 46.37
N ASP A 14 -16.12 -4.68 45.17
CA ASP A 14 -15.23 -3.54 44.88
C ASP A 14 -13.90 -3.63 45.64
N SER A 15 -13.33 -4.84 45.69
CA SER A 15 -12.11 -5.09 46.43
C SER A 15 -10.93 -4.32 45.83
N PRO A 16 -9.92 -3.94 46.63
CA PRO A 16 -8.71 -3.31 46.12
C PRO A 16 -8.06 -4.11 44.99
N ASP A 17 -8.06 -5.44 45.11
CA ASP A 17 -7.54 -6.36 44.09
C ASP A 17 -8.36 -6.32 42.80
N PHE A 18 -9.69 -6.20 42.89
CA PHE A 18 -10.56 -6.04 41.72
C PHE A 18 -10.28 -4.72 41.00
N ARG A 19 -10.14 -3.62 41.75
CA ARG A 19 -9.80 -2.30 41.18
C ARG A 19 -8.44 -2.28 40.48
N GLU A 20 -7.44 -2.94 41.05
CA GLU A 20 -6.13 -3.06 40.40
C GLU A 20 -6.23 -3.86 39.08
N ARG A 21 -6.95 -4.98 39.09
CA ARG A 21 -7.21 -5.76 37.86
C ARG A 21 -7.96 -4.93 36.82
N LEU A 22 -9.03 -4.23 37.22
CA LEU A 22 -9.81 -3.36 36.34
C LEU A 22 -8.93 -2.29 35.69
N LYS A 23 -8.09 -1.62 36.48
CA LYS A 23 -7.14 -0.62 35.99
C LYS A 23 -6.14 -1.19 34.98
N CYS A 24 -5.68 -2.42 35.18
CA CYS A 24 -4.82 -3.10 34.20
C CYS A 24 -5.55 -3.33 32.86
N TYR A 25 -6.81 -3.77 32.90
CA TYR A 25 -7.62 -3.93 31.69
C TYR A 25 -7.88 -2.60 30.97
N GLU A 26 -8.20 -1.53 31.69
CA GLU A 26 -8.37 -0.19 31.11
C GLU A 26 -7.09 0.30 30.42
N GLN A 27 -5.93 0.10 31.05
CA GLN A 27 -4.64 0.45 30.45
C GLN A 27 -4.35 -0.36 29.19
N GLU A 28 -4.63 -1.66 29.20
CA GLU A 28 -4.41 -2.52 28.05
C GLU A 28 -5.36 -2.18 26.90
N LEU A 29 -6.61 -1.83 27.22
CA LEU A 29 -7.58 -1.33 26.24
C LEU A 29 -7.10 -0.02 25.60
N GLU A 30 -6.62 0.93 26.39
CA GLU A 30 -6.09 2.20 25.89
C GLU A 30 -4.85 1.99 25.00
N ARG A 31 -3.93 1.11 25.42
CA ARG A 31 -2.76 0.73 24.60
C ARG A 31 -3.17 0.09 23.28
N THR A 32 -4.14 -0.83 23.31
CA THR A 32 -4.65 -1.50 22.12
C THR A 32 -5.33 -0.51 21.19
N ASN A 33 -6.15 0.40 21.72
CA ASN A 33 -6.82 1.44 20.93
C ASN A 33 -5.81 2.36 20.23
N LYS A 34 -4.78 2.79 20.96
CA LYS A 34 -3.68 3.57 20.40
C LYS A 34 -2.95 2.81 19.29
N PHE A 35 -2.60 1.55 19.53
CA PHE A 35 -1.93 0.70 18.55
C PHE A 35 -2.76 0.54 17.27
N ILE A 36 -4.07 0.30 17.39
CA ILE A 36 -4.95 0.19 16.21
C ILE A 36 -4.98 1.50 15.41
N LYS A 37 -5.06 2.66 16.08
CA LYS A 37 -5.01 3.97 15.42
C LYS A 37 -3.69 4.19 14.68
N ASP A 38 -2.57 3.80 15.28
CA ASP A 38 -1.24 3.90 14.66
C ASP A 38 -1.14 2.99 13.43
N VAL A 39 -1.63 1.74 13.50
CA VAL A 39 -1.67 0.81 12.36
C VAL A 39 -2.52 1.37 11.21
N ILE A 40 -3.68 1.96 11.50
CA ILE A 40 -4.54 2.59 10.48
C ILE A 40 -3.80 3.77 9.82
N LYS A 41 -3.11 4.58 10.60
CA LYS A 41 -2.35 5.74 10.10
C LYS A 41 -1.21 5.30 9.18
N ASP A 42 -0.44 4.31 9.61
CA ASP A 42 0.68 3.76 8.84
C ASP A 42 0.20 3.08 7.56
N GLY A 43 -0.92 2.34 7.61
CA GLY A 43 -1.53 1.75 6.43
C GLY A 43 -1.98 2.79 5.39
N ASN A 44 -2.59 3.89 5.83
CA ASN A 44 -2.96 4.99 4.93
C ASN A 44 -1.74 5.68 4.31
N ALA A 45 -0.66 5.85 5.07
CA ALA A 45 0.60 6.39 4.55
C ALA A 45 1.21 5.46 3.48
N LEU A 46 1.18 4.14 3.72
CA LEU A 46 1.64 3.13 2.77
C LEU A 46 0.86 3.17 1.45
N ILE A 47 -0.48 3.20 1.51
CA ILE A 47 -1.33 3.32 0.31
C ILE A 47 -0.98 4.59 -0.46
N SER A 48 -0.79 5.71 0.23
CA SER A 48 -0.45 6.99 -0.40
C SER A 48 0.91 6.94 -1.10
N ALA A 49 1.92 6.33 -0.47
CA ALA A 49 3.23 6.12 -1.08
C ALA A 49 3.15 5.22 -2.34
N MET A 50 2.36 4.15 -2.29
CA MET A 50 2.15 3.26 -3.44
C MET A 50 1.47 3.98 -4.61
N ARG A 51 0.47 4.83 -4.35
CA ARG A 51 -0.17 5.68 -5.38
C ARG A 51 0.83 6.63 -6.03
N ASN A 52 1.66 7.30 -5.23
CA ASN A 52 2.70 8.20 -5.73
C ASN A 52 3.73 7.46 -6.59
N TYR A 53 4.16 6.28 -6.13
CA TYR A 53 5.05 5.42 -6.91
C TYR A 53 4.42 5.04 -8.26
N SER A 54 3.16 4.60 -8.26
CA SER A 54 2.43 4.28 -9.50
C SER A 54 2.38 5.46 -10.48
N SER A 55 2.16 6.68 -9.96
CA SER A 55 2.20 7.90 -10.77
C SER A 55 3.59 8.20 -11.33
N ALA A 56 4.65 8.06 -10.52
CA ALA A 56 6.04 8.27 -10.98
C ALA A 56 6.42 7.27 -12.09
N VAL A 57 6.01 6.02 -11.91
CA VAL A 57 6.16 4.92 -12.87
C VAL A 57 5.44 5.23 -14.20
N GLN A 58 4.23 5.80 -14.15
CA GLN A 58 3.53 6.27 -15.35
C GLN A 58 4.26 7.41 -16.05
N LYS A 59 4.73 8.43 -15.31
CA LYS A 59 5.50 9.56 -15.87
C LYS A 59 6.81 9.10 -16.52
N PHE A 60 7.50 8.16 -15.89
CA PHE A 60 8.72 7.57 -16.45
C PHE A 60 8.41 6.83 -17.76
N SER A 61 7.33 6.05 -17.80
CA SER A 61 6.87 5.39 -19.03
C SER A 61 6.54 6.39 -20.14
N GLN A 62 5.86 7.50 -19.83
CA GLN A 62 5.59 8.56 -20.80
C GLN A 62 6.89 9.17 -21.34
N THR A 63 7.86 9.42 -20.46
CA THR A 63 9.17 9.95 -20.84
C THR A 63 9.93 9.00 -21.77
N LEU A 64 9.89 7.69 -21.49
CA LEU A 64 10.48 6.66 -22.37
C LEU A 64 9.74 6.52 -23.70
N GLN A 65 8.43 6.78 -23.73
CA GLN A 65 7.65 6.79 -24.97
C GLN A 65 7.97 8.01 -25.83
N SER A 66 8.22 9.18 -25.22
CA SER A 66 8.67 10.38 -25.92
C SER A 66 10.15 10.37 -26.27
N PHE A 67 10.91 9.39 -25.79
CA PHE A 67 12.33 9.24 -26.11
C PHE A 67 12.47 8.77 -27.56
N GLN A 68 12.79 9.72 -28.44
CA GLN A 68 13.24 9.48 -29.81
C GLN A 68 14.76 9.68 -29.85
N PHE A 69 15.47 8.80 -30.54
CA PHE A 69 16.87 9.04 -30.84
C PHE A 69 16.95 10.17 -31.89
N ASP A 70 17.42 11.35 -31.49
CA ASP A 70 17.81 12.38 -32.45
C ASP A 70 19.01 11.86 -33.24
N PHE A 71 18.78 11.50 -34.50
CA PHE A 71 19.85 11.15 -35.43
C PHE A 71 20.65 12.41 -35.76
N ILE A 72 21.96 12.36 -35.53
CA ILE A 72 22.89 13.44 -35.88
C ILE A 72 23.30 13.25 -37.34
N GLY A 73 22.62 13.91 -38.29
CA GLY A 73 23.03 13.97 -39.70
C GLY A 73 21.87 13.99 -40.71
N ASP A 74 21.95 14.89 -41.71
CA ASP A 74 20.88 15.18 -42.70
C ASP A 74 20.70 14.13 -43.81
N THR A 75 21.34 12.96 -43.74
CA THR A 75 21.24 11.93 -44.78
C THR A 75 21.01 10.56 -44.16
N LEU A 76 19.75 10.14 -44.11
CA LEU A 76 19.36 8.78 -43.74
C LEU A 76 19.53 7.87 -44.95
N THR A 77 20.38 6.85 -44.85
CA THR A 77 20.40 5.74 -45.81
C THR A 77 19.29 4.73 -45.48
N ASP A 78 18.81 3.99 -46.49
CA ASP A 78 17.70 3.03 -46.37
C ASP A 78 17.97 1.95 -45.29
N ASP A 79 19.25 1.64 -45.05
CA ASP A 79 19.72 0.75 -43.99
C ASP A 79 19.51 1.33 -42.58
N GLU A 80 19.65 2.65 -42.38
CA GLU A 80 19.43 3.31 -41.08
C GLU A 80 17.93 3.39 -40.73
N ILE A 81 17.08 3.60 -41.73
CA ILE A 81 15.61 3.59 -41.58
C ILE A 81 15.12 2.18 -41.22
N ASN A 82 15.67 1.15 -41.86
CA ASN A 82 15.32 -0.25 -41.62
C ASN A 82 15.83 -0.77 -40.25
N ILE A 83 16.99 -0.31 -39.79
CA ILE A 83 17.52 -0.65 -38.46
C ILE A 83 16.80 0.10 -37.33
N GLY A 84 16.43 1.37 -37.53
CA GLY A 84 15.69 2.17 -36.53
C GLY A 84 14.28 1.63 -36.28
N SER A 85 13.56 1.29 -37.35
CA SER A 85 12.17 0.80 -37.27
C SER A 85 12.05 -0.65 -36.73
N SER A 86 13.05 -1.50 -36.95
CA SER A 86 13.05 -2.90 -36.49
C SER A 86 13.56 -3.08 -35.04
N LYS A 87 14.54 -2.28 -34.58
CA LYS A 87 15.08 -2.38 -33.21
C LYS A 87 14.29 -1.62 -32.15
N GLU A 88 13.56 -0.58 -32.52
CA GLU A 88 12.78 0.19 -31.54
C GLU A 88 11.44 -0.46 -31.17
N GLN A 89 10.86 -1.27 -32.05
CA GLN A 89 9.46 -1.69 -31.89
C GLN A 89 9.29 -2.94 -31.01
N ILE A 90 10.30 -3.81 -30.95
CA ILE A 90 10.28 -5.06 -30.17
C ILE A 90 10.51 -4.81 -28.67
N PRO A 91 11.53 -4.06 -28.20
CA PRO A 91 11.67 -3.74 -26.78
C PRO A 91 10.51 -2.84 -26.28
N ARG A 92 10.00 -1.91 -27.11
CA ARG A 92 8.85 -1.06 -26.73
C ARG A 92 7.57 -1.85 -26.46
N LYS A 93 7.28 -2.93 -27.20
CA LYS A 93 6.07 -3.75 -27.00
C LYS A 93 6.21 -4.71 -25.82
N SER A 94 7.34 -5.39 -25.70
CA SER A 94 7.60 -6.37 -24.63
C SER A 94 7.71 -5.71 -23.26
N LEU A 95 8.35 -4.54 -23.16
CA LEU A 95 8.39 -3.76 -21.91
C LEU A 95 7.01 -3.25 -21.52
N LYS A 96 6.20 -2.76 -22.47
CA LYS A 96 4.83 -2.29 -22.17
C LYS A 96 3.96 -3.39 -21.55
N LEU A 97 4.01 -4.61 -22.08
CA LEU A 97 3.17 -5.71 -21.59
C LEU A 97 3.59 -6.20 -20.20
N ALA A 98 4.90 -6.40 -19.99
CA ALA A 98 5.45 -6.78 -18.68
C ALA A 98 5.13 -5.71 -17.62
N PHE A 99 5.17 -4.43 -18.01
CA PHE A 99 4.92 -3.32 -17.11
C PHE A 99 3.43 -3.14 -16.77
N ILE A 100 2.53 -3.32 -17.73
CA ILE A 100 1.08 -3.35 -17.47
C ILE A 100 0.74 -4.50 -16.52
N TYR A 101 1.33 -5.68 -16.70
CA TYR A 101 1.13 -6.82 -15.79
C TYR A 101 1.58 -6.51 -14.35
N VAL A 102 2.78 -5.93 -14.18
CA VAL A 102 3.28 -5.51 -12.87
C VAL A 102 2.40 -4.41 -12.26
N GLN A 103 1.90 -3.46 -13.07
CA GLN A 103 0.99 -2.41 -12.62
C GLN A 103 -0.37 -2.98 -12.19
N LEU A 104 -0.90 -3.97 -12.92
CA LEU A 104 -2.20 -4.60 -12.66
C LEU A 104 -2.17 -5.46 -11.39
N LEU A 105 -1.13 -6.29 -11.23
CA LEU A 105 -0.89 -7.08 -10.03
C LEU A 105 -0.78 -6.19 -8.79
N ARG A 106 -0.07 -5.06 -8.90
CA ARG A 106 0.11 -4.11 -7.79
C ARG A 106 -1.16 -3.32 -7.46
N GLN A 107 -2.01 -3.04 -8.46
CA GLN A 107 -3.33 -2.45 -8.20
C GLN A 107 -4.20 -3.41 -7.39
N GLN A 108 -4.15 -4.72 -7.68
CA GLN A 108 -4.92 -5.72 -6.93
C GLN A 108 -4.51 -5.75 -5.45
N GLU A 109 -3.21 -5.63 -5.14
CA GLU A 109 -2.71 -5.53 -3.76
C GLU A 109 -3.17 -4.24 -3.05
N ILE A 110 -3.18 -3.10 -3.74
CA ILE A 110 -3.69 -1.84 -3.16
C ILE A 110 -5.19 -1.93 -2.85
N TRP A 111 -5.97 -2.57 -3.71
CA TRP A 111 -7.39 -2.83 -3.45
C TRP A 111 -7.59 -3.76 -2.24
N HIS A 112 -6.77 -4.80 -2.09
CA HIS A 112 -6.82 -5.71 -0.95
C HIS A 112 -6.45 -5.00 0.36
N LEU A 113 -5.35 -4.25 0.38
CA LEU A 113 -4.90 -3.48 1.55
C LEU A 113 -5.91 -2.40 1.94
N SER A 114 -6.53 -1.74 0.95
CA SER A 114 -7.59 -0.77 1.21
C SER A 114 -8.83 -1.43 1.81
N TRP A 115 -9.17 -2.65 1.38
CA TRP A 115 -10.29 -3.40 1.94
C TRP A 115 -9.99 -3.90 3.35
N GLU A 116 -8.78 -4.39 3.62
CA GLU A 116 -8.36 -4.79 4.96
C GLU A 116 -8.33 -3.62 5.93
N LEU A 117 -7.83 -2.45 5.52
CA LEU A 117 -7.89 -1.23 6.33
C LEU A 117 -9.33 -0.79 6.61
N ASP A 118 -10.23 -0.89 5.63
CA ASP A 118 -11.65 -0.57 5.82
C ASP A 118 -12.36 -1.61 6.72
N LEU A 119 -11.90 -2.87 6.69
CA LEU A 119 -12.34 -3.90 7.61
C LEU A 119 -11.85 -3.58 9.04
N ILE A 120 -10.58 -3.23 9.21
CA ILE A 120 -9.98 -2.89 10.51
C ILE A 120 -10.66 -1.64 11.10
N THR A 121 -10.92 -0.60 10.31
CA THR A 121 -11.63 0.60 10.78
C THR A 121 -13.08 0.29 11.18
N ARG A 122 -13.78 -0.55 10.42
CA ARG A 122 -15.16 -0.98 10.75
C ARG A 122 -15.24 -1.86 11.99
N PHE A 123 -14.28 -2.77 12.18
CA PHE A 123 -14.23 -3.65 13.36
C PHE A 123 -13.65 -2.98 14.60
N SER A 124 -12.85 -1.92 14.45
CA SER A 124 -12.31 -1.15 15.57
C SER A 124 -13.30 -0.15 16.18
N CYS A 125 -14.52 -0.04 15.66
CA CYS A 125 -15.61 0.72 16.29
C CYS A 125 -16.65 -0.22 16.93
N PRO A 126 -16.46 -0.65 18.18
CA PRO A 126 -17.56 -0.96 19.08
C PRO A 126 -17.71 0.19 20.10
N LEU A 127 -18.70 1.05 19.85
CA LEU A 127 -19.33 2.03 20.76
C LEU A 127 -18.47 3.22 21.26
#